data_AF-A0A0D0CBE1-F1
#
_entry.id   AF-A0A0D0CBE1-F1
#
_cell.length_a   1.000
_cell.length_b   1.000
_cell.length_c   1.000
_cell.angle_alpha   90.00
_cell.angle_beta   90.00
_cell.angle_gamma   90.00
#
_symmetry.space_group_name_H-M   'P 1'
#
loop_
_entity.id
_entity.type
_entity.pdbx_description
1 polymer ?
#
loop_
_entity_poly.entity_id
_entity_poly.type
_entity_poly.pdbx_seq_one_letter_code
_entity_poly.pdbx_strand_id
1 'polypeptide(L)'
;MSLITPDVEAVPKSSNLFNSADADIVVQSSDNVQFHLHKNNLQCTTGGLPPVDISNDKETVYFPESSATLELLFQFVYPRQFPSLTSLDFDSLLLLAEAAEKYKVFAACTACFYRLREFEKTHPKQILEFAGKHDYRELAEDVQPILVDTPLSELVDILPSPMIFRNWSLFRERHLMKAVEDEKQAFSRHKRTHKCNAALSGIKGKTRR
;
A
#
# COMPACT_ATOMS: atom_id res chain seq x y z
N MET A 1 -2.31 -42.63 -26.03
CA MET A 1 -0.96 -42.05 -25.96
C MET A 1 -1.05 -40.60 -26.40
N SER A 2 -1.21 -39.69 -25.45
CA SER A 2 -1.23 -38.25 -25.75
C SER A 2 0.22 -37.78 -25.85
N LEU A 3 0.59 -37.26 -27.01
CA LEU A 3 1.92 -36.71 -27.27
C LEU A 3 2.07 -35.43 -26.46
N ILE A 4 2.98 -35.46 -25.50
CA ILE A 4 3.51 -34.27 -24.82
C ILE A 4 4.30 -33.52 -25.88
N THR A 5 3.76 -32.41 -26.37
CA THR A 5 4.57 -31.44 -27.12
C THR A 5 5.57 -30.83 -26.14
N PRO A 6 6.88 -30.82 -26.45
CA PRO A 6 7.82 -30.06 -25.64
C PRO A 6 7.42 -28.59 -25.76
N ASP A 7 7.14 -27.96 -24.62
CA ASP A 7 6.97 -26.52 -24.54
C ASP A 7 8.28 -25.89 -25.06
N VAL A 8 8.21 -25.26 -26.22
CA VAL A 8 9.35 -24.54 -26.78
C VAL A 8 9.51 -23.32 -25.90
N GLU A 9 10.40 -23.40 -24.90
CA GLU A 9 10.73 -22.26 -24.05
C GLU A 9 11.00 -21.05 -24.94
N ALA A 10 10.08 -20.09 -24.91
CA ALA A 10 10.17 -18.91 -25.74
C ALA A 10 11.49 -18.20 -25.41
N VAL A 11 12.27 -17.85 -26.43
CA VAL A 11 13.54 -17.13 -26.25
C VAL A 11 13.24 -15.86 -25.44
N PRO A 12 13.92 -15.64 -24.29
CA PRO A 12 13.70 -14.46 -23.47
C PRO A 12 13.93 -13.18 -24.28
N LYS A 13 13.05 -12.20 -24.12
CA LYS A 13 13.18 -10.89 -24.78
C LYS A 13 13.99 -9.97 -23.88
N SER A 14 14.90 -9.16 -24.43
CA SER A 14 15.58 -8.13 -23.63
C SER A 14 14.69 -6.88 -23.49
N SER A 15 14.74 -6.22 -22.33
CA SER A 15 14.06 -4.91 -22.11
C SER A 15 14.63 -3.85 -23.04
N ASN A 16 13.77 -3.00 -23.61
CA ASN A 16 14.24 -1.89 -24.45
C ASN A 16 14.95 -0.79 -23.64
N LEU A 17 14.61 -0.63 -22.36
CA LEU A 17 15.20 0.39 -21.49
C LEU A 17 16.49 -0.09 -20.80
N PHE A 18 16.63 -1.40 -20.60
CA PHE A 18 17.73 -2.01 -19.85
C PHE A 18 18.36 -3.16 -20.64
N ASN A 19 19.13 -2.80 -21.67
CA ASN A 19 19.84 -3.73 -22.54
C ASN A 19 21.26 -3.23 -22.86
N SER A 20 22.06 -2.98 -21.82
CA SER A 20 23.42 -2.47 -21.99
C SER A 20 24.37 -3.58 -22.46
N ALA A 21 25.24 -3.28 -23.43
CA ALA A 21 26.21 -4.26 -23.96
C ALA A 21 27.34 -4.58 -22.96
N ASP A 22 27.61 -3.67 -22.03
CA ASP A 22 28.59 -3.76 -20.95
C ASP A 22 27.99 -4.21 -19.60
N ALA A 23 26.75 -4.70 -19.60
CA ALA A 23 26.11 -5.24 -18.41
C ALA A 23 26.88 -6.43 -17.84
N ASP A 24 27.02 -6.46 -16.52
CA ASP A 24 27.74 -7.48 -15.74
C ASP A 24 26.79 -8.38 -14.91
N ILE A 25 25.49 -8.19 -15.09
CA ILE A 25 24.40 -9.02 -14.54
C ILE A 25 23.18 -8.99 -15.45
N VAL A 26 22.50 -10.14 -15.54
CA VAL A 26 21.20 -10.27 -16.21
C VAL A 26 20.16 -10.65 -15.17
N VAL A 27 19.07 -9.89 -15.11
CA VAL A 27 17.88 -10.24 -14.31
C VAL A 27 16.77 -10.67 -15.23
N GLN A 28 16.09 -11.77 -14.94
CA GLN A 28 14.95 -12.26 -15.70
C GLN A 28 13.67 -12.13 -14.87
N SER A 29 12.63 -11.51 -15.45
CA SER A 29 11.30 -11.39 -14.86
C SER A 29 10.47 -12.67 -14.98
N SER A 30 9.33 -12.71 -14.30
CA SER A 30 8.38 -13.83 -14.37
C SER A 30 7.68 -14.00 -15.72
N ASP A 31 7.60 -12.93 -16.52
CA ASP A 31 7.10 -12.92 -17.90
C ASP A 31 8.24 -13.02 -18.94
N ASN A 32 9.40 -13.56 -18.53
CA ASN A 32 10.51 -13.97 -19.38
C ASN A 32 11.17 -12.82 -20.17
N VAL A 33 11.27 -11.65 -19.53
CA VAL A 33 12.03 -10.48 -20.03
C VAL A 33 13.35 -10.36 -19.28
N GLN A 34 14.44 -10.20 -20.02
CA GLN A 34 15.78 -10.03 -19.49
C GLN A 34 16.19 -8.56 -19.42
N PHE A 35 16.73 -8.17 -18.28
CA PHE A 35 17.26 -6.85 -17.97
C PHE A 35 18.77 -6.98 -17.83
N HIS A 36 19.51 -6.37 -18.76
CA HIS A 36 20.97 -6.34 -18.72
C HIS A 36 21.39 -5.10 -17.94
N LEU A 37 21.84 -5.30 -16.70
CA LEU A 37 22.06 -4.26 -15.71
C LEU A 37 23.52 -4.21 -15.24
N HIS A 38 23.82 -3.22 -14.39
CA HIS A 38 25.13 -3.04 -13.76
C HIS A 38 25.05 -3.34 -12.26
N LYS A 39 25.82 -4.31 -11.78
CA LYS A 39 25.94 -4.71 -10.37
C LYS A 39 26.25 -3.50 -9.49
N ASN A 40 27.12 -2.61 -9.93
CA ASN A 40 27.48 -1.40 -9.18
C ASN A 40 26.26 -0.51 -8.86
N ASN A 41 25.37 -0.30 -9.84
CA ASN A 41 24.16 0.51 -9.61
C ASN A 41 23.23 -0.18 -8.61
N LEU A 42 23.05 -1.49 -8.74
CA LEU A 42 22.24 -2.28 -7.83
C LEU A 42 22.82 -2.27 -6.40
N GLN A 43 24.13 -2.44 -6.25
CA GLN A 43 24.81 -2.43 -4.95
C GLN A 43 24.75 -1.06 -4.26
N CYS A 44 24.84 0.03 -5.02
CA CYS A 44 24.82 1.38 -4.44
C CYS A 44 23.41 1.85 -4.06
N THR A 45 22.35 1.31 -4.68
CA THR A 45 20.98 1.84 -4.54
C THR A 45 19.98 0.90 -3.87
N THR A 46 20.33 -0.38 -3.74
CA THR A 46 19.45 -1.40 -3.13
C THR A 46 20.06 -1.91 -1.83
N GLY A 47 19.22 -2.23 -0.84
CA GLY A 47 19.64 -2.82 0.44
C GLY A 47 19.16 -4.26 0.67
N GLY A 48 18.36 -4.81 -0.25
CA GLY A 48 17.72 -6.13 -0.15
C GLY A 48 18.29 -7.19 -1.09
N LEU A 49 19.16 -6.80 -2.03
CA LEU A 49 19.81 -7.77 -2.91
C LEU A 49 20.95 -8.44 -2.16
N PRO A 50 21.06 -9.79 -2.18
CA PRO A 50 22.26 -10.44 -1.68
C PRO A 50 23.48 -9.89 -2.43
N PRO A 51 24.67 -9.89 -1.82
CA PRO A 51 25.89 -9.72 -2.60
C PRO A 51 25.87 -10.85 -3.63
N VAL A 52 25.47 -10.53 -4.86
CA VAL A 52 25.48 -11.46 -5.98
C VAL A 52 26.89 -12.00 -6.02
N ASP A 53 27.09 -13.27 -5.69
CA ASP A 53 28.41 -13.89 -5.69
C ASP A 53 29.01 -13.65 -7.08
N ILE A 54 29.97 -12.72 -7.13
CA ILE A 54 30.54 -12.15 -8.37
C ILE A 54 31.53 -13.15 -9.00
N SER A 55 31.31 -14.46 -8.81
CA SER A 55 32.24 -15.50 -9.20
C SER A 55 31.89 -16.19 -10.52
N ASN A 56 30.72 -15.94 -11.11
CA ASN A 56 30.38 -16.39 -12.47
C ASN A 56 29.73 -15.27 -13.31
N ASP A 57 30.44 -14.84 -14.36
CA ASP A 57 30.09 -13.73 -15.26
C ASP A 57 28.83 -13.95 -16.15
N LYS A 58 27.98 -14.96 -15.86
CA LYS A 58 26.85 -15.33 -16.73
C LYS A 58 25.60 -15.83 -16.00
N GLU A 59 25.51 -15.67 -14.69
CA GLU A 59 24.32 -16.14 -13.98
C GLU A 59 23.15 -15.15 -14.17
N THR A 60 22.11 -15.63 -14.85
CA THR A 60 20.83 -14.90 -14.94
C THR A 60 20.08 -15.08 -13.64
N VAL A 61 19.77 -13.98 -12.96
CA VAL A 61 19.06 -13.99 -11.68
C VAL A 61 17.56 -13.85 -11.94
N TYR A 62 16.76 -14.79 -11.41
CA TYR A 62 15.32 -14.77 -11.60
C TYR A 62 14.60 -13.93 -10.53
N PHE A 63 13.71 -13.03 -10.97
CA PHE A 63 12.85 -12.20 -10.13
C PHE A 63 11.39 -12.55 -10.43
N PRO A 64 10.55 -12.81 -9.41
CA PRO A 64 9.16 -13.22 -9.62
C PRO A 64 8.23 -12.09 -10.10
N GLU A 65 8.68 -10.83 -10.06
CA GLU A 65 7.92 -9.67 -10.51
C GLU A 65 7.89 -9.60 -12.05
N SER A 66 6.83 -8.98 -12.58
CA SER A 66 6.66 -8.77 -14.02
C SER A 66 7.70 -7.80 -14.59
N SER A 67 7.91 -7.84 -15.91
CA SER A 67 8.81 -6.89 -16.58
C SER A 67 8.35 -5.45 -16.39
N ALA A 68 7.03 -5.20 -16.37
CA ALA A 68 6.48 -3.86 -16.16
C ALA A 68 6.84 -3.29 -14.79
N THR A 69 6.74 -4.10 -13.73
CA THR A 69 7.13 -3.70 -12.37
C THR A 69 8.64 -3.47 -12.27
N LEU A 70 9.44 -4.41 -12.80
CA LEU A 70 10.90 -4.31 -12.74
C LEU A 70 11.45 -3.15 -13.56
N GLU A 71 10.86 -2.85 -14.71
CA GLU A 71 11.27 -1.71 -15.53
C GLU A 71 11.04 -0.37 -14.82
N LEU A 72 9.96 -0.21 -14.06
CA LEU A 72 9.75 0.96 -13.20
C LEU A 72 10.76 0.98 -12.05
N LEU A 73 10.96 -0.16 -11.37
CA LEU A 73 11.87 -0.27 -10.23
C LEU A 73 13.32 0.08 -10.62
N PHE A 74 13.82 -0.48 -11.73
CA PHE A 74 15.19 -0.24 -12.18
C PHE A 74 15.44 1.19 -12.65
N GLN A 75 14.40 1.95 -13.00
CA GLN A 75 14.57 3.38 -13.26
C GLN A 75 14.93 4.18 -12.00
N PHE A 76 14.59 3.70 -10.80
CA PHE A 76 15.04 4.28 -9.53
C PHE A 76 16.45 3.84 -9.12
N VAL A 77 16.95 2.73 -9.69
CA VAL A 77 18.30 2.19 -9.43
C VAL A 77 19.37 2.95 -10.21
N TYR A 78 19.02 3.48 -11.39
CA TYR A 78 19.97 4.15 -12.26
C TYR A 78 20.02 5.66 -11.99
N PRO A 79 21.18 6.31 -12.20
CA PRO A 79 21.34 7.76 -12.04
C PRO A 79 20.65 8.51 -13.20
N ARG A 80 19.32 8.55 -13.14
CA ARG A 80 18.45 9.20 -14.13
C ARG A 80 17.30 9.92 -13.42
N GLN A 81 16.55 10.71 -14.18
CA GLN A 81 15.29 11.26 -13.67
C GLN A 81 14.33 10.10 -13.38
N PHE A 82 13.78 10.10 -12.17
CA PHE A 82 12.82 9.08 -11.75
C PHE A 82 11.53 9.16 -12.57
N PRO A 83 10.89 8.00 -12.83
CA PRO A 83 9.67 7.97 -13.61
C PRO A 83 8.53 8.64 -12.83
N SER A 84 7.62 9.28 -13.54
CA SER A 84 6.36 9.71 -12.95
C SER A 84 5.49 8.48 -12.64
N LEU A 85 4.94 8.42 -11.43
CA LEU A 85 4.00 7.37 -11.01
C LEU A 85 2.53 7.84 -11.10
N THR A 86 2.28 9.03 -11.64
CA THR A 86 0.93 9.64 -11.65
C THR A 86 -0.03 8.85 -12.53
N SER A 87 0.44 8.26 -13.63
CA SER A 87 -0.40 7.48 -14.55
C SER A 87 -0.66 6.03 -14.12
N LEU A 88 -0.03 5.56 -13.03
CA LEU A 88 -0.25 4.20 -12.55
C LEU A 88 -1.60 4.09 -11.84
N ASP A 89 -2.29 2.99 -12.09
CA ASP A 89 -3.41 2.55 -11.27
C ASP A 89 -2.93 2.00 -9.92
N PHE A 90 -3.88 1.72 -9.04
CA PHE A 90 -3.58 1.27 -7.68
C PHE A 90 -2.82 -0.06 -7.67
N ASP A 91 -3.26 -1.04 -8.45
CA ASP A 91 -2.67 -2.39 -8.45
C ASP A 91 -1.23 -2.38 -8.96
N SER A 92 -0.95 -1.65 -10.04
CA SER A 92 0.42 -1.51 -10.57
C SER A 92 1.33 -0.77 -9.58
N LEU A 93 0.80 0.25 -8.91
CA LEU A 93 1.54 0.99 -7.88
C LEU A 93 1.84 0.12 -6.67
N LEU A 94 0.88 -0.69 -6.21
CA LEU A 94 1.06 -1.58 -5.07
C LEU A 94 2.10 -2.66 -5.38
N LEU A 95 2.09 -3.22 -6.60
CA LEU A 95 3.12 -4.16 -7.06
C LEU A 95 4.51 -3.52 -7.06
N LEU A 96 4.63 -2.27 -7.54
CA LEU A 96 5.89 -1.52 -7.48
C LEU A 96 6.33 -1.26 -6.04
N ALA A 97 5.40 -0.87 -5.16
CA ALA A 97 5.70 -0.60 -3.75
C ALA A 97 6.20 -1.86 -3.04
N GLU A 98 5.55 -3.01 -3.25
CA GLU A 98 5.97 -4.30 -2.70
C GLU A 98 7.35 -4.73 -3.19
N ALA A 99 7.64 -4.54 -4.49
CA ALA A 99 8.96 -4.80 -5.04
C ALA A 99 10.02 -3.83 -4.46
N ALA A 100 9.68 -2.55 -4.33
CA ALA A 100 10.57 -1.54 -3.76
C ALA A 100 10.95 -1.87 -2.31
N GLU A 101 10.00 -2.30 -1.48
CA GLU A 101 10.24 -2.75 -0.11
C GLU A 101 11.10 -4.02 -0.06
N LYS A 102 10.74 -5.03 -0.87
CA LYS A 102 11.46 -6.30 -0.93
C LYS A 102 12.94 -6.12 -1.28
N TYR A 103 13.23 -5.28 -2.27
CA TYR A 103 14.60 -5.01 -2.72
C TYR A 103 15.26 -3.82 -2.02
N LYS A 104 14.51 -3.13 -1.15
CA LYS A 104 14.91 -1.92 -0.42
C LYS A 104 15.45 -0.83 -1.35
N VAL A 105 14.68 -0.50 -2.39
CA VAL A 105 14.95 0.63 -3.29
C VAL A 105 14.32 1.88 -2.70
N PHE A 106 14.98 2.48 -1.71
CA PHE A 106 14.39 3.52 -0.84
C PHE A 106 13.81 4.73 -1.58
N ALA A 107 14.38 5.09 -2.73
CA ALA A 107 13.83 6.16 -3.57
C ALA A 107 12.45 5.78 -4.14
N ALA A 108 12.29 4.53 -4.58
CA ALA A 108 11.01 4.00 -5.05
C ALA A 108 10.01 3.84 -3.89
N CYS A 109 10.46 3.36 -2.72
CA CYS A 109 9.65 3.30 -1.49
C CYS A 109 9.04 4.67 -1.18
N THR A 110 9.88 5.71 -1.15
CA THR A 110 9.44 7.09 -0.88
C THR A 110 8.44 7.59 -1.92
N ALA A 111 8.71 7.36 -3.21
CA ALA A 111 7.80 7.78 -4.28
C ALA A 111 6.44 7.05 -4.20
N CYS A 112 6.46 5.74 -3.93
CA CYS A 112 5.25 4.94 -3.79
C CYS A 112 4.44 5.34 -2.56
N PHE A 113 5.10 5.60 -1.42
CA PHE A 113 4.47 6.10 -0.20
C PHE A 113 3.56 7.31 -0.47
N TYR A 114 4.10 8.36 -1.09
CA TYR A 114 3.31 9.56 -1.37
C TYR A 114 2.18 9.32 -2.36
N ARG A 115 2.42 8.47 -3.37
CA ARG A 115 1.39 8.17 -4.37
C ARG A 115 0.26 7.30 -3.82
N LEU A 116 0.56 6.36 -2.92
CA LEU A 116 -0.45 5.49 -2.29
C LEU A 116 -1.45 6.31 -1.46
N ARG A 117 -1.02 7.42 -0.85
CA ARG A 117 -1.91 8.33 -0.10
C ARG A 117 -3.07 8.87 -0.92
N GLU A 118 -2.86 9.07 -2.22
CA GLU A 118 -3.92 9.54 -3.13
C GLU A 118 -5.05 8.50 -3.32
N PHE A 119 -4.82 7.23 -2.95
CA PHE A 119 -5.80 6.15 -3.03
C PHE A 119 -6.45 5.79 -1.68
N GLU A 120 -6.18 6.52 -0.59
CA GLU A 120 -6.72 6.25 0.76
C GLU A 120 -8.25 6.10 0.77
N LYS A 121 -8.96 6.88 -0.05
CA LYS A 121 -10.43 6.86 -0.12
C LYS A 121 -10.99 5.70 -0.95
N THR A 122 -10.22 5.19 -1.90
CA THR A 122 -10.67 4.15 -2.85
C THR A 122 -10.21 2.76 -2.46
N HIS A 123 -9.03 2.63 -1.83
CA HIS A 123 -8.42 1.35 -1.44
C HIS A 123 -7.91 1.34 0.03
N PRO A 124 -8.69 1.82 1.01
CA PRO A 124 -8.21 2.00 2.38
C PRO A 124 -7.73 0.70 3.05
N LYS A 125 -8.38 -0.44 2.77
CA LYS A 125 -8.04 -1.73 3.39
C LYS A 125 -6.69 -2.24 2.91
N GLN A 126 -6.44 -2.21 1.60
CA GLN A 126 -5.16 -2.61 1.02
C GLN A 126 -4.02 -1.66 1.43
N ILE A 127 -4.30 -0.36 1.56
CA ILE A 127 -3.34 0.61 2.10
C ILE A 127 -3.00 0.30 3.55
N LEU A 128 -4.01 -0.04 4.37
CA LEU A 128 -3.79 -0.45 5.76
C LEU A 128 -2.96 -1.74 5.83
N GLU A 129 -3.18 -2.69 4.94
CA GLU A 129 -2.42 -3.95 4.85
C GLU A 129 -0.95 -3.69 4.50
N PHE A 130 -0.71 -2.91 3.44
CA PHE A 130 0.64 -2.52 3.04
C PHE A 130 1.36 -1.77 4.16
N ALA A 131 0.68 -0.82 4.79
CA ALA A 131 1.22 -0.08 5.93
C ALA A 131 1.49 -0.97 7.15
N GLY A 132 0.62 -1.94 7.38
CA GLY A 132 0.73 -3.01 8.37
C GLY A 132 2.00 -3.84 8.21
N LYS A 133 2.27 -4.24 6.97
CA LYS A 133 3.36 -5.14 6.57
C LYS A 133 4.74 -4.48 6.60
N HIS A 134 4.81 -3.20 6.22
CA HIS A 134 6.07 -2.46 6.03
C HIS A 134 6.27 -1.33 7.06
N ASP A 135 5.49 -1.32 8.14
CA ASP A 135 5.57 -0.37 9.25
C ASP A 135 5.39 1.12 8.87
N TYR A 136 4.59 1.41 7.83
CA TYR A 136 4.21 2.79 7.46
C TYR A 136 3.11 3.34 8.36
N ARG A 137 3.49 3.76 9.57
CA ARG A 137 2.58 4.29 10.57
C ARG A 137 1.69 5.44 10.06
N GLU A 138 2.26 6.35 9.27
CA GLU A 138 1.53 7.52 8.75
C GLU A 138 0.38 7.11 7.83
N LEU A 139 0.62 6.19 6.87
CA LEU A 139 -0.45 5.64 6.01
C LEU A 139 -1.54 4.96 6.84
N ALA A 140 -1.15 4.18 7.85
CA ALA A 140 -2.10 3.50 8.72
C ALA A 140 -2.95 4.50 9.53
N GLU A 141 -2.38 5.64 9.95
CA GLU A 141 -3.11 6.72 10.63
C GLU A 141 -4.03 7.49 9.68
N ASP A 142 -3.63 7.69 8.42
CA ASP A 142 -4.43 8.41 7.43
C ASP A 142 -5.75 7.67 7.08
N VAL A 143 -5.71 6.34 7.00
CA VAL A 143 -6.90 5.52 6.68
C VAL A 143 -7.79 5.20 7.89
N GLN A 144 -7.33 5.47 9.12
CA GLN A 144 -8.08 5.19 10.36
C GLN A 144 -9.48 5.82 10.38
N PRO A 145 -9.66 7.13 10.10
CA PRO A 145 -10.98 7.75 10.10
C PRO A 145 -11.93 7.17 9.04
N ILE A 146 -11.37 6.65 7.94
CA ILE A 146 -12.14 6.06 6.83
C ILE A 146 -12.66 4.68 7.21
N LEU A 147 -11.85 3.91 7.94
CA LEU A 147 -12.13 2.52 8.28
C LEU A 147 -12.69 2.32 9.69
N VAL A 148 -12.93 3.40 10.46
CA VAL A 148 -13.28 3.32 11.89
C VAL A 148 -14.52 2.46 12.20
N ASP A 149 -15.51 2.52 11.30
CA ASP A 149 -16.77 1.77 11.41
C ASP A 149 -16.65 0.33 10.90
N THR A 150 -15.52 -0.04 10.30
CA THR A 150 -15.27 -1.41 9.82
C THR A 150 -15.17 -2.35 11.02
N PRO A 151 -15.87 -3.51 11.00
CA PRO A 151 -15.73 -4.52 12.03
C PRO A 151 -14.28 -5.01 12.16
N LEU A 152 -13.79 -5.15 13.40
CA LEU A 152 -12.42 -5.63 13.65
C LEU A 152 -12.19 -7.05 13.08
N SER A 153 -13.23 -7.87 12.99
CA SER A 153 -13.17 -9.19 12.37
C SER A 153 -12.76 -9.15 10.90
N GLU A 154 -13.01 -8.05 10.19
CA GLU A 154 -12.57 -7.87 8.79
C GLU A 154 -11.15 -7.31 8.68
N LEU A 155 -10.58 -6.79 9.78
CA LEU A 155 -9.27 -6.15 9.80
C LEU A 155 -8.22 -6.96 10.55
N VAL A 156 -8.60 -8.07 11.19
CA VAL A 156 -7.72 -8.84 12.08
C VAL A 156 -6.50 -9.37 11.35
N ASP A 157 -6.67 -9.86 10.12
CA ASP A 157 -5.59 -10.39 9.29
C ASP A 157 -4.75 -9.27 8.64
N ILE A 158 -5.35 -8.08 8.49
CA ILE A 158 -4.75 -6.88 7.89
C ILE A 158 -3.88 -6.11 8.89
N LEU A 159 -4.13 -6.28 10.19
CA LEU A 159 -3.42 -5.61 11.28
C LEU A 159 -2.44 -6.56 12.01
N PRO A 160 -1.51 -7.25 11.33
CA PRO A 160 -0.67 -8.26 11.98
C PRO A 160 0.38 -7.65 12.91
N SER A 161 0.81 -6.41 12.65
CA SER A 161 1.81 -5.73 13.48
C SER A 161 1.21 -5.39 14.86
N PRO A 162 1.78 -5.90 15.97
CA PRO A 162 1.25 -5.65 17.32
C PRO A 162 1.17 -4.16 17.66
N MET A 163 2.10 -3.36 17.13
CA MET A 163 2.11 -1.91 17.32
C MET A 163 0.93 -1.25 16.59
N ILE A 164 0.69 -1.63 15.34
CA ILE A 164 -0.38 -1.07 14.53
C ILE A 164 -1.74 -1.53 15.07
N PHE A 165 -1.89 -2.81 15.44
CA PHE A 165 -3.09 -3.33 16.09
C PHE A 165 -3.40 -2.60 17.41
N ARG A 166 -2.39 -2.36 18.25
CA ARG A 166 -2.55 -1.60 19.49
C ARG A 166 -3.02 -0.17 19.21
N ASN A 167 -2.36 0.54 18.29
CA ASN A 167 -2.70 1.92 17.95
C ASN A 167 -4.10 2.02 17.36
N TRP A 168 -4.47 1.09 16.47
CA TRP A 168 -5.81 0.95 15.91
C TRP A 168 -6.87 0.75 17.00
N SER A 169 -6.65 -0.20 17.90
CA SER A 169 -7.59 -0.53 18.98
C SER A 169 -7.84 0.67 19.89
N LEU A 170 -6.78 1.39 20.28
CA LEU A 170 -6.90 2.61 21.10
C LEU A 170 -7.60 3.75 20.36
N PHE A 171 -7.36 3.91 19.05
CA PHE A 171 -8.06 4.88 18.23
C PHE A 171 -9.56 4.56 18.18
N ARG A 172 -9.92 3.32 17.85
CA ARG A 172 -11.31 2.88 17.72
C ARG A 172 -12.07 2.95 19.03
N GLU A 173 -11.45 2.58 20.15
CA GLU A 173 -12.04 2.74 21.49
C GLU A 173 -12.41 4.20 21.77
N ARG A 174 -11.47 5.14 21.56
CA ARG A 174 -11.73 6.58 21.74
C ARG A 174 -12.86 7.07 20.85
N HIS A 175 -12.90 6.62 19.60
CA HIS A 175 -13.94 7.00 18.66
C HIS A 175 -15.33 6.52 19.12
N LEU A 176 -15.45 5.24 19.49
CA LEU A 176 -16.70 4.66 19.98
C LEU A 176 -17.18 5.33 21.28
N MET A 177 -16.27 5.58 22.23
CA MET A 177 -16.61 6.30 23.47
C MET A 177 -17.16 7.69 23.19
N LYS A 178 -16.54 8.42 22.24
CA LYS A 178 -17.01 9.74 21.84
C LYS A 178 -18.39 9.67 21.19
N ALA A 179 -18.62 8.71 20.28
CA ALA A 179 -19.91 8.53 19.62
C ALA A 179 -21.04 8.27 20.63
N VAL A 180 -20.79 7.42 21.64
CA VAL A 180 -21.75 7.15 22.73
C VAL A 180 -22.05 8.41 23.55
N GLU A 181 -21.06 9.24 23.84
CA GLU A 181 -21.25 10.48 24.59
C GLU A 181 -22.05 11.51 23.77
N ASP A 182 -21.72 11.66 22.48
CA ASP A 182 -22.43 12.54 21.57
C ASP A 182 -23.92 12.14 21.44
N GLU A 183 -24.21 10.84 21.39
CA GLU A 183 -25.58 10.30 21.38
C GLU A 183 -26.33 10.60 22.69
N LYS A 184 -25.70 10.35 23.85
CA LYS A 184 -26.29 10.70 25.17
C LYS A 184 -26.60 12.19 25.26
N GLN A 185 -25.71 13.04 24.74
CA GLN A 185 -25.89 14.48 24.75
C GLN A 185 -27.03 14.91 23.80
N ALA A 186 -27.11 14.31 22.61
CA ALA A 186 -28.21 14.54 21.67
C ALA A 186 -29.57 14.14 22.25
N PHE A 187 -29.65 12.96 22.88
CA PHE A 187 -30.86 12.48 23.54
C PHE A 187 -31.30 13.39 24.71
N SER A 188 -30.34 13.85 25.51
CA SER A 188 -30.59 14.80 26.60
C SER A 188 -31.11 16.14 26.08
N ARG A 189 -30.55 16.66 24.98
CA ARG A 189 -31.04 17.87 24.30
C ARG A 189 -32.46 17.67 23.80
N HIS A 190 -32.74 16.56 23.11
CA HIS A 190 -34.07 16.24 22.59
C HIS A 190 -35.15 16.19 23.69
N LYS A 191 -34.87 15.52 24.83
CA LYS A 191 -35.77 15.50 25.99
C LYS A 191 -36.04 16.90 26.55
N ARG A 192 -35.03 17.78 26.61
CA ARG A 192 -35.20 19.16 27.07
C ARG A 192 -36.10 19.97 26.14
N THR A 193 -35.93 19.85 24.83
CA THR A 193 -36.79 20.54 23.85
C THR A 193 -38.25 20.08 23.95
N HIS A 194 -38.49 18.76 24.06
CA HIS A 194 -39.84 18.23 24.27
C HIS A 194 -40.48 18.72 25.57
N LYS A 195 -39.72 18.78 26.67
CA LYS A 195 -40.22 19.29 27.96
C LYS A 195 -40.57 20.78 27.91
N CYS A 196 -39.76 21.62 27.25
CA CYS A 196 -40.04 23.04 27.04
C CYS A 196 -41.30 23.26 26.18
N ASN A 197 -41.47 22.50 25.10
CA ASN A 197 -42.64 22.61 24.23
C ASN A 197 -43.93 22.18 24.95
N ALA A 198 -43.90 21.11 25.74
CA ALA A 198 -45.03 20.68 26.55
C ALA A 198 -45.43 21.75 27.59
N ALA A 199 -44.46 22.36 28.27
CA ALA A 199 -44.71 23.44 29.22
C ALA A 199 -45.37 24.67 28.56
N LEU A 200 -44.92 25.07 27.36
CA LEU A 200 -45.49 26.18 26.60
C LEU A 200 -46.94 25.91 26.14
N SER A 201 -47.28 24.66 25.78
CA SER A 201 -48.67 24.29 25.45
C SER A 201 -49.61 24.31 26.67
N GLY A 202 -49.11 23.93 27.86
CA GLY A 202 -49.89 23.97 29.10
C GLY A 202 -50.19 25.38 29.61
N ILE A 203 -49.30 26.34 29.33
CA ILE A 203 -49.50 27.75 29.68
C ILE A 203 -50.58 28.39 28.78
N LYS A 204 -50.60 28.10 27.48
CA LYS A 204 -51.62 28.62 26.55
C LYS A 204 -53.03 28.08 26.81
N GLY A 205 -53.16 26.89 27.41
CA GLY A 205 -54.45 26.31 27.79
C GLY A 205 -55.08 26.91 29.06
N LYS A 206 -54.31 27.62 29.90
CA LYS A 206 -54.80 28.20 31.16
C LYS A 206 -55.24 29.67 31.07
N THR A 207 -55.09 30.33 29.92
CA THR A 207 -55.40 31.76 29.74
C THR A 207 -56.78 32.03 29.11
N ARG A 208 -57.67 31.03 29.04
CA ARG A 208 -59.08 31.22 28.64
C ARG A 208 -60.02 30.93 29.82
N ARG A 209 -60.23 31.92 30.67
CA ARG A 209 -61.46 32.11 31.47
C ARG A 209 -61.68 33.59 31.66
#